data_AF-A0A931FK19-F1
#
_entry.id   AF-A0A931FK19-F1
#
_cell.length_a   1.000
_cell.length_b   1.000
_cell.length_c   1.000
_cell.angle_alpha   90.00
_cell.angle_beta   90.00
_cell.angle_gamma   90.00
#
_symmetry.space_group_name_H-M   'P 1'
#
loop_
_entity.id
_entity.type
_entity.pdbx_description
1 polymer ?
#
loop_
_entity_poly.entity_id
_entity_poly.type
_entity_poly.pdbx_seq_one_letter_code
_entity_poly.pdbx_strand_id
1 'polypeptide(L)'
;MQQANDSSQPIDFLLRSFNALDPRVAEDPTQILYNLLDSRRSPLTPDQVISSTSSNGFHHQFSQEESSQSSYTKTALSLGIEGSYGVYSGSVAVDYEKETDTTSKTTYSNYTSDLTSGTLLFSQSDDPTAIAANINTAAVDALNAIRTLADAEAFTKTHGTHVVLGVILGGTLSIVIQSSASTFAQKETLSSEIKANYDGIGSMSAVAKAAHDSKVAAGSSSLKQELKALGGTVSALAGLDLADEASIKAWLATCDASSVRALYKSTEWWRLASNATASAVLKHYLDLCLLKHSLENPVVFSSYGPLTAYQYNTVTATVDAGYKIIGGGAWLDPSGPDFLTACFPTLDSAQAVNGWQTVSHDCMIPSPGGAALVAYALGVHDPANLLKIVCTSAQGSNPTIGADSATAQVADGCLLTGGGIETGSGQQYARFVTGSFPSAVGGSDYNAWVARGHDYANASAATLQAWAVGIKAPGAPEIAISKIVVKNNGGLQSHGTSFAGLGTGQKVAGGGTELEQAGSQSPDSLQNLLHASFPTNQQGVFGWQEFDGDLNGVVDKVVATAYAFTLRVSSTVAGVTFQPYAVQLMKKVLAEA
;
A
#
# COMPACT_ATOMS: atom_id res chain seq x y z
N MET A 1 0.98 6.22 -29.15
CA MET A 1 2.30 5.92 -28.55
C MET A 1 3.24 5.56 -29.69
N GLN A 2 4.24 6.40 -29.96
CA GLN A 2 4.98 6.40 -31.22
C GLN A 2 6.35 5.70 -31.04
N GLN A 3 6.45 4.46 -31.53
CA GLN A 3 7.49 3.97 -32.45
C GLN A 3 8.99 4.18 -32.17
N ALA A 4 9.46 4.29 -30.92
CA ALA A 4 10.91 4.37 -30.67
C ALA A 4 11.66 3.01 -30.66
N ASN A 5 10.97 1.86 -30.60
CA ASN A 5 11.63 0.57 -30.28
C ASN A 5 11.84 -0.42 -31.43
N ASP A 6 11.31 -0.21 -32.64
CA ASP A 6 11.53 -1.20 -33.72
C ASP A 6 12.95 -1.13 -34.32
N SER A 7 13.81 -0.17 -33.92
CA SER A 7 15.17 -0.04 -34.46
C SER A 7 16.28 0.20 -33.45
N SER A 8 16.00 0.24 -32.14
CA SER A 8 17.04 0.49 -31.12
C SER A 8 17.81 -0.79 -30.84
N GLN A 9 19.14 -0.75 -30.96
CA GLN A 9 19.99 -1.84 -30.50
C GLN A 9 19.99 -1.84 -28.96
N PRO A 10 20.16 -2.98 -28.27
CA PRO A 10 20.21 -3.02 -26.81
C PRO A 10 21.23 -2.06 -26.16
N ILE A 11 22.35 -1.78 -26.84
CA ILE A 11 23.34 -0.78 -26.41
C ILE A 11 22.75 0.65 -26.31
N ASP A 12 21.69 0.96 -27.05
CA ASP A 12 21.06 2.27 -27.06
C ASP A 12 20.30 2.60 -25.77
N PHE A 13 19.99 1.58 -24.96
CA PHE A 13 19.32 1.77 -23.66
C PHE A 13 20.29 2.27 -22.59
N LEU A 14 21.59 1.99 -22.72
CA LEU A 14 22.58 2.35 -21.71
C LEU A 14 22.83 3.87 -21.69
N LEU A 15 23.03 4.40 -20.48
CA LEU A 15 23.21 5.83 -20.17
C LEU A 15 22.06 6.75 -20.60
N ARG A 16 20.92 6.18 -21.02
CA ARG A 16 19.66 6.90 -21.04
C ARG A 16 19.11 7.04 -19.63
N SER A 17 18.27 8.04 -19.43
CA SER A 17 17.64 8.28 -18.14
C SER A 17 16.14 8.01 -18.17
N PHE A 18 15.55 7.82 -16.99
CA PHE A 18 14.11 7.67 -16.83
C PHE A 18 13.63 8.35 -15.55
N ASN A 19 12.35 8.70 -15.53
CA ASN A 19 11.70 9.29 -14.37
C ASN A 19 10.83 8.23 -13.68
N ALA A 20 11.28 7.69 -12.56
CA ALA A 20 10.53 6.75 -11.73
C ALA A 20 9.31 7.40 -11.05
N LEU A 21 9.24 8.73 -11.02
CA LEU A 21 8.09 9.48 -10.50
C LEU A 21 7.09 9.85 -11.59
N ASP A 22 7.36 9.58 -12.87
CA ASP A 22 6.39 9.75 -13.96
C ASP A 22 5.22 8.78 -13.72
N PRO A 23 3.96 9.22 -13.70
CA PRO A 23 2.84 8.33 -13.46
C PRO A 23 2.78 7.15 -14.41
N ARG A 24 3.20 7.31 -15.67
CA ARG A 24 3.18 6.21 -16.64
C ARG A 24 4.15 5.09 -16.24
N VAL A 25 5.33 5.47 -15.73
CA VAL A 25 6.34 4.54 -15.22
C VAL A 25 5.93 3.97 -13.87
N ALA A 26 5.35 4.80 -13.01
CA ALA A 26 4.96 4.39 -11.68
C ALA A 26 3.74 3.44 -11.70
N GLU A 27 2.72 3.72 -12.52
CA GLU A 27 1.54 2.87 -12.72
C GLU A 27 1.90 1.56 -13.43
N ASP A 28 2.83 1.63 -14.37
CA ASP A 28 3.30 0.48 -15.12
C ASP A 28 4.81 0.52 -15.31
N PRO A 29 5.58 -0.14 -14.42
CA PRO A 29 7.04 -0.22 -14.50
C PRO A 29 7.58 -0.68 -15.86
N THR A 30 6.78 -1.41 -16.65
CA THR A 30 7.18 -1.81 -18.01
C THR A 30 7.39 -0.62 -18.95
N GLN A 31 6.76 0.52 -18.64
CA GLN A 31 6.89 1.77 -19.37
C GLN A 31 8.28 2.40 -19.30
N ILE A 32 9.17 1.96 -18.39
CA ILE A 32 10.53 2.50 -18.30
C ILE A 32 11.24 2.42 -19.65
N LEU A 33 11.24 1.22 -20.25
CA LEU A 33 11.96 0.97 -21.50
C LEU A 33 11.38 1.74 -22.70
N TYR A 34 10.14 2.21 -22.58
CA TYR A 34 9.45 3.00 -23.61
C TYR A 34 9.54 4.52 -23.37
N ASN A 35 9.93 4.96 -22.18
CA ASN A 35 9.97 6.36 -21.77
C ASN A 35 11.38 6.82 -21.36
N LEU A 36 12.40 6.22 -22.00
CA LEU A 36 13.79 6.63 -21.79
C LEU A 36 14.09 7.97 -22.47
N LEU A 37 14.82 8.82 -21.77
CA LEU A 37 15.33 10.11 -22.24
C LEU A 37 16.81 9.95 -22.62
N ASP A 38 17.21 10.48 -23.78
CA ASP A 38 18.60 10.39 -24.20
C ASP A 38 19.47 11.39 -23.42
N SER A 39 20.23 10.85 -22.47
CA SER A 39 21.17 11.63 -21.65
C SER A 39 22.62 11.41 -22.08
N ARG A 40 22.88 10.64 -23.15
CA ARG A 40 24.23 10.32 -23.60
C ARG A 40 24.92 11.56 -24.18
N ARG A 41 26.23 11.64 -23.97
CA ARG A 41 27.08 12.63 -24.65
C ARG A 41 27.29 12.29 -26.13
N SER A 42 27.45 11.00 -26.40
CA SER A 42 27.64 10.42 -27.73
C SER A 42 27.15 8.97 -27.72
N PRO A 43 26.86 8.37 -28.89
CA PRO A 43 26.61 6.93 -28.97
C PRO A 43 27.75 6.13 -28.34
N LEU A 44 27.42 5.06 -27.62
CA LEU A 44 28.41 4.18 -27.01
C LEU A 44 29.05 3.27 -28.05
N THR A 45 30.34 3.00 -27.90
CA THR A 45 31.04 1.98 -28.69
C THR A 45 30.99 0.62 -28.00
N PRO A 46 31.17 -0.49 -28.73
CA PRO A 46 31.23 -1.83 -28.14
C PRO A 46 32.26 -1.97 -27.01
N ASP A 47 33.39 -1.27 -27.08
CA ASP A 47 34.45 -1.32 -26.04
C ASP A 47 34.04 -0.67 -24.71
N GLN A 48 32.98 0.15 -24.72
CA GLN A 48 32.42 0.78 -23.53
C GLN A 48 31.36 -0.09 -22.84
N VAL A 49 31.11 -1.29 -23.36
CA VAL A 49 30.05 -2.18 -22.89
C VAL A 49 30.60 -3.57 -22.61
N ILE A 50 30.25 -4.10 -21.45
CA ILE A 50 30.46 -5.49 -21.09
C ILE A 50 29.22 -6.26 -21.53
N SER A 51 29.41 -7.17 -22.48
CA SER A 51 28.35 -8.10 -22.92
C SER A 51 28.59 -9.47 -22.34
N SER A 52 27.60 -10.01 -21.64
CA SER A 52 27.57 -11.40 -21.22
C SER A 52 26.43 -12.10 -21.94
N THR A 53 26.74 -13.07 -22.80
CA THR A 53 25.73 -13.93 -23.42
C THR A 53 25.67 -15.24 -22.65
N SER A 54 24.49 -15.65 -22.23
CA SER A 54 24.26 -16.96 -21.62
C SER A 54 23.44 -17.84 -22.55
N SER A 55 23.60 -19.16 -22.42
CA SER A 55 22.56 -20.08 -22.90
C SER A 55 21.23 -19.67 -22.28
N ASN A 56 20.18 -19.58 -23.10
CA ASN A 56 18.84 -19.17 -22.67
C ASN A 56 18.42 -19.89 -21.40
N GLY A 57 18.53 -19.19 -20.27
CA GLY A 57 18.16 -19.69 -18.95
C GLY A 57 16.70 -19.34 -18.71
N PHE A 58 15.88 -20.37 -18.48
CA PHE A 58 14.52 -20.18 -17.98
C PHE A 58 14.57 -20.07 -16.47
N HIS A 59 14.14 -18.92 -15.94
CA HIS A 59 13.95 -18.71 -14.50
C HIS A 59 12.49 -18.39 -14.27
N HIS A 60 11.91 -18.90 -13.19
CA HIS A 60 10.57 -18.52 -12.78
C HIS A 60 10.51 -18.36 -11.27
N GLN A 61 9.59 -17.52 -10.83
CA GLN A 61 9.32 -17.29 -9.43
C GLN A 61 7.82 -17.09 -9.26
N PHE A 62 7.26 -17.84 -8.32
CA PHE A 62 5.91 -17.61 -7.81
C PHE A 62 6.01 -17.08 -6.39
N SER A 63 5.16 -16.12 -6.05
CA SER A 63 5.01 -15.64 -4.68
C SER A 63 3.57 -15.23 -4.41
N GLN A 64 3.13 -15.48 -3.17
CA GLN A 64 1.85 -14.99 -2.66
C GLN A 64 2.10 -13.76 -1.82
N GLU A 65 1.21 -12.79 -1.94
CA GLU A 65 1.36 -11.46 -1.38
C GLU A 65 0.17 -11.12 -0.50
N GLU A 66 0.43 -10.34 0.55
CA GLU A 66 -0.60 -9.87 1.48
C GLU A 66 -1.43 -8.72 0.89
N SER A 67 -0.91 -8.04 -0.15
CA SER A 67 -1.56 -6.90 -0.80
C SER A 67 -1.24 -6.82 -2.30
N SER A 68 -2.11 -6.15 -3.06
CA SER A 68 -1.87 -5.80 -4.47
C SER A 68 -0.58 -4.99 -4.61
N GLN A 69 -0.32 -4.10 -3.65
CA GLN A 69 0.88 -3.29 -3.65
C GLN A 69 2.16 -4.10 -3.49
N SER A 70 2.21 -5.10 -2.61
CA SER A 70 3.38 -5.97 -2.51
C SER A 70 3.61 -6.72 -3.83
N SER A 71 2.53 -7.16 -4.49
CA SER A 71 2.61 -7.77 -5.82
C SER A 71 3.20 -6.83 -6.87
N TYR A 72 2.68 -5.61 -6.99
CA TYR A 72 3.21 -4.63 -7.94
C TYR A 72 4.62 -4.15 -7.58
N THR A 73 4.94 -4.06 -6.29
CA THR A 73 6.31 -3.76 -5.82
C THR A 73 7.27 -4.84 -6.29
N LYS A 74 6.92 -6.13 -6.16
CA LYS A 74 7.77 -7.23 -6.66
C LYS A 74 7.92 -7.19 -8.17
N THR A 75 6.86 -6.86 -8.92
CA THR A 75 6.95 -6.64 -10.37
C THR A 75 7.87 -5.46 -10.71
N ALA A 76 7.79 -4.34 -9.98
CA ALA A 76 8.68 -3.20 -10.18
C ALA A 76 10.15 -3.56 -9.89
N LEU A 77 10.40 -4.28 -8.80
CA LEU A 77 11.73 -4.76 -8.41
C LEU A 77 12.29 -5.76 -9.44
N SER A 78 11.47 -6.66 -9.99
CA SER A 78 11.92 -7.61 -11.03
C SER A 78 12.28 -6.94 -12.35
N LEU A 79 11.76 -5.73 -12.59
CA LEU A 79 12.10 -4.88 -13.73
C LEU A 79 13.31 -3.98 -13.47
N GLY A 80 13.92 -4.08 -12.29
CA GLY A 80 15.15 -3.39 -11.90
C GLY A 80 14.94 -1.96 -11.38
N ILE A 81 13.72 -1.61 -10.96
CA ILE A 81 13.49 -0.41 -10.16
C ILE A 81 13.91 -0.73 -8.72
N GLU A 82 15.01 -0.17 -8.25
CA GLU A 82 15.55 -0.54 -6.93
C GLU A 82 14.83 0.15 -5.76
N GLY A 83 14.76 -0.57 -4.63
CA GLY A 83 14.42 -0.03 -3.31
C GLY A 83 13.09 0.74 -3.26
N SER A 84 13.15 1.95 -2.71
CA SER A 84 11.99 2.78 -2.38
C SER A 84 11.16 3.22 -3.59
N TYR A 85 11.73 3.24 -4.80
CA TYR A 85 11.00 3.58 -6.02
C TYR A 85 10.17 2.41 -6.54
N GLY A 86 10.60 1.17 -6.27
CA GLY A 86 9.81 -0.03 -6.56
C GLY A 86 8.54 -0.04 -5.70
N VAL A 87 8.67 0.33 -4.43
CA VAL A 87 7.54 0.47 -3.49
C VAL A 87 6.56 1.57 -3.93
N TYR A 88 7.10 2.71 -4.38
CA TYR A 88 6.30 3.82 -4.92
C TYR A 88 5.56 3.44 -6.20
N SER A 89 6.24 2.76 -7.12
CA SER A 89 5.59 2.27 -8.35
C SER A 89 4.49 1.27 -7.98
N GLY A 90 4.77 0.38 -7.01
CA GLY A 90 3.78 -0.50 -6.42
C GLY A 90 2.54 0.23 -5.93
N SER A 91 2.67 1.29 -5.13
CA SER A 91 1.53 2.07 -4.61
C SER A 91 0.77 2.81 -5.71
N VAL A 92 1.48 3.34 -6.71
CA VAL A 92 0.83 4.07 -7.81
C VAL A 92 0.07 3.12 -8.74
N ALA A 93 0.63 1.95 -9.02
CA ALA A 93 0.02 0.91 -9.85
C ALA A 93 -1.22 0.27 -9.22
N VAL A 94 -1.36 0.38 -7.89
CA VAL A 94 -2.55 -0.10 -7.22
C VAL A 94 -3.72 0.79 -7.58
N ASP A 95 -4.57 0.28 -8.47
CA ASP A 95 -5.90 0.81 -8.67
C ASP A 95 -6.79 0.43 -7.48
N TYR A 96 -6.59 1.15 -6.37
CA TYR A 96 -7.36 0.92 -5.18
C TYR A 96 -8.87 1.16 -5.42
N GLU A 97 -9.29 1.83 -6.52
CA GLU A 97 -10.71 2.12 -6.79
C GLU A 97 -11.56 0.83 -6.88
N LYS A 98 -10.92 -0.33 -7.04
CA LYS A 98 -11.56 -1.65 -6.96
C LYS A 98 -11.68 -2.12 -5.49
N GLU A 99 -12.92 -2.40 -5.09
CA GLU A 99 -13.37 -2.86 -3.75
C GLU A 99 -12.54 -4.00 -3.13
N THR A 100 -11.96 -4.86 -3.98
CA THR A 100 -11.19 -6.06 -3.61
C THR A 100 -9.89 -5.79 -2.84
N ASP A 101 -9.33 -4.59 -2.93
CA ASP A 101 -8.01 -4.25 -2.37
C ASP A 101 -8.03 -3.97 -0.86
N THR A 102 -9.23 -3.97 -0.27
CA THR A 102 -9.42 -3.78 1.18
C THR A 102 -10.02 -5.01 1.88
N THR A 103 -10.38 -6.05 1.14
CA THR A 103 -11.00 -7.25 1.74
C THR A 103 -9.93 -8.26 2.15
N SER A 104 -9.97 -8.70 3.39
CA SER A 104 -9.09 -9.75 3.93
C SER A 104 -9.31 -11.13 3.29
N LYS A 105 -10.35 -11.28 2.47
CA LYS A 105 -10.71 -12.48 1.73
C LYS A 105 -10.12 -12.52 0.31
N THR A 106 -9.41 -11.47 -0.09
CA THR A 106 -8.67 -11.44 -1.34
C THR A 106 -7.24 -11.95 -1.11
N THR A 107 -6.72 -12.71 -2.07
CA THR A 107 -5.33 -13.14 -2.14
C THR A 107 -4.71 -12.51 -3.38
N TYR A 108 -3.48 -12.06 -3.22
CA TYR A 108 -2.64 -11.59 -4.32
C TYR A 108 -1.54 -12.59 -4.56
N SER A 109 -1.21 -12.82 -5.82
CA SER A 109 -0.06 -13.64 -6.18
C SER A 109 0.61 -13.05 -7.41
N ASN A 110 1.93 -13.17 -7.45
CA ASN A 110 2.72 -12.78 -8.59
C ASN A 110 3.42 -14.03 -9.13
N TYR A 111 3.31 -14.22 -10.43
CA TYR A 111 4.16 -15.14 -11.16
C TYR A 111 5.04 -14.34 -12.11
N THR A 112 6.35 -14.55 -12.07
CA THR A 112 7.28 -13.97 -13.04
C THR A 112 8.10 -15.08 -13.66
N SER A 113 8.22 -15.07 -14.98
CA SER A 113 9.06 -15.98 -15.75
C SER A 113 9.92 -15.22 -16.73
N ASP A 114 11.18 -15.63 -16.79
CA ASP A 114 12.24 -14.94 -17.49
C ASP A 114 12.94 -15.89 -18.46
N LEU A 115 13.15 -15.42 -19.68
CA LEU A 115 14.08 -15.98 -20.64
C LEU A 115 15.27 -15.04 -20.73
N THR A 116 16.39 -15.42 -20.11
CA THR A 116 17.60 -14.58 -20.12
C THR A 116 18.57 -15.04 -21.20
N SER A 117 18.80 -14.18 -22.19
CA SER A 117 19.77 -14.40 -23.27
C SER A 117 21.12 -13.73 -22.99
N GLY A 118 21.18 -12.84 -22.00
CA GLY A 118 22.41 -12.17 -21.59
C GLY A 118 22.17 -10.89 -20.80
N THR A 119 23.24 -10.13 -20.59
CA THR A 119 23.22 -8.78 -20.04
C THR A 119 24.14 -7.87 -20.83
N LEU A 120 23.79 -6.59 -20.89
CA LEU A 120 24.69 -5.51 -21.28
C LEU A 120 24.89 -4.58 -20.09
N LEU A 121 26.13 -4.23 -19.82
CA LEU A 121 26.50 -3.35 -18.72
C LEU A 121 27.49 -2.30 -19.22
N PHE A 122 27.29 -1.04 -18.86
CA PHE A 122 28.30 -0.01 -19.08
C PHE A 122 29.58 -0.37 -18.32
N SER A 123 30.73 -0.41 -19.02
CA SER A 123 31.96 -0.99 -18.47
C SER A 123 32.48 -0.28 -17.22
N GLN A 124 32.08 0.97 -17.01
CA GLN A 124 32.44 1.78 -15.84
C GLN A 124 31.22 2.06 -14.94
N SER A 125 30.27 1.12 -14.87
CA SER A 125 29.01 1.27 -14.12
C SER A 125 29.15 1.46 -12.59
N ASP A 126 30.35 1.31 -12.03
CA ASP A 126 30.63 1.52 -10.61
C ASP A 126 31.40 2.83 -10.32
N ASP A 127 31.75 3.60 -11.35
CA ASP A 127 32.46 4.87 -11.21
C ASP A 127 31.54 6.05 -11.60
N PRO A 128 30.98 6.80 -10.62
CA PRO A 128 30.12 7.95 -10.88
C PRO A 128 30.77 9.03 -11.75
N THR A 129 32.10 9.19 -11.66
CA THR A 129 32.84 10.19 -12.44
C THR A 129 32.91 9.76 -13.90
N ALA A 130 33.20 8.48 -14.16
CA ALA A 130 33.22 7.92 -15.49
C ALA A 130 31.83 7.90 -16.15
N ILE A 131 30.78 7.58 -15.38
CA ILE A 131 29.39 7.67 -15.84
C ILE A 131 29.09 9.12 -16.25
N ALA A 132 29.32 10.10 -15.38
CA ALA A 132 29.06 11.52 -15.68
C ALA A 132 29.84 12.03 -16.90
N ALA A 133 31.07 11.55 -17.13
CA ALA A 133 31.88 11.94 -18.30
C ALA A 133 31.27 11.52 -19.65
N ASN A 134 30.42 10.47 -19.65
CA ASN A 134 29.72 9.95 -20.82
C ASN A 134 28.26 10.45 -20.95
N ILE A 135 27.82 11.29 -20.01
CA ILE A 135 26.52 11.98 -20.04
C ILE A 135 26.66 13.35 -20.69
N ASN A 136 25.58 13.84 -21.30
CA ASN A 136 25.51 15.18 -21.88
C ASN A 136 25.95 16.24 -20.86
N THR A 137 26.94 17.05 -21.24
CA THR A 137 27.54 18.07 -20.37
C THR A 137 26.50 19.04 -19.81
N ALA A 138 25.48 19.42 -20.59
CA ALA A 138 24.41 20.30 -20.11
C ALA A 138 23.58 19.67 -18.97
N ALA A 139 23.35 18.35 -19.02
CA ALA A 139 22.65 17.65 -17.93
C ALA A 139 23.53 17.57 -16.67
N VAL A 140 24.83 17.31 -16.82
CA VAL A 140 25.78 17.30 -15.68
C VAL A 140 25.93 18.69 -15.07
N ASP A 141 25.98 19.73 -15.89
CA ASP A 141 26.04 21.12 -15.43
C ASP A 141 24.75 21.49 -14.68
N ALA A 142 23.58 21.13 -15.22
CA ALA A 142 22.29 21.33 -14.58
C ALA A 142 22.19 20.59 -13.23
N LEU A 143 22.62 19.33 -13.18
CA LEU A 143 22.70 18.54 -11.96
C LEU A 143 23.52 19.27 -10.89
N ASN A 144 24.74 19.70 -11.26
CA ASN A 144 25.65 20.38 -10.33
C ASN A 144 25.26 21.83 -10.01
N ALA A 145 24.28 22.39 -10.72
CA ALA A 145 23.70 23.70 -10.47
C ALA A 145 22.53 23.67 -9.46
N ILE A 146 22.01 22.50 -9.07
CA ILE A 146 20.91 22.38 -8.10
C ILE A 146 21.30 23.00 -6.75
N ARG A 147 20.54 24.01 -6.30
CA ARG A 147 20.71 24.64 -4.97
C ARG A 147 19.43 24.61 -4.14
N THR A 148 18.29 24.47 -4.79
CA THR A 148 16.97 24.52 -4.17
C THR A 148 16.11 23.33 -4.60
N LEU A 149 15.02 23.09 -3.88
CA LEU A 149 14.03 22.06 -4.25
C LEU A 149 13.35 22.38 -5.60
N ALA A 150 13.25 23.65 -5.98
CA ALA A 150 12.74 24.06 -7.28
C ALA A 150 13.69 23.64 -8.41
N ASP A 151 15.00 23.79 -8.20
CA ASP A 151 16.00 23.32 -9.16
C ASP A 151 15.95 21.80 -9.30
N ALA A 152 15.77 21.07 -8.19
CA ALA A 152 15.63 19.61 -8.19
C ALA A 152 14.36 19.15 -8.91
N GLU A 153 13.23 19.83 -8.69
CA GLU A 153 12.00 19.58 -9.44
C GLU A 153 12.20 19.81 -10.95
N ALA A 154 12.76 20.96 -11.32
CA ALA A 154 13.02 21.28 -12.73
C ALA A 154 13.95 20.24 -13.37
N PHE A 155 15.02 19.86 -12.67
CA PHE A 155 15.96 18.84 -13.12
C PHE A 155 15.28 17.50 -13.34
N THR A 156 14.49 17.02 -12.36
CA THR A 156 13.82 15.70 -12.46
C THR A 156 12.76 15.66 -13.55
N LYS A 157 12.07 16.77 -13.83
CA LYS A 157 11.15 16.89 -14.96
C LYS A 157 11.86 16.76 -16.32
N THR A 158 13.07 17.32 -16.43
CA THR A 158 13.82 17.34 -17.71
C THR A 158 14.66 16.09 -17.93
N HIS A 159 15.32 15.59 -16.89
CA HIS A 159 16.32 14.52 -16.99
C HIS A 159 15.90 13.22 -16.32
N GLY A 160 14.77 13.21 -15.61
CA GLY A 160 14.32 12.06 -14.82
C GLY A 160 15.06 11.92 -13.50
N THR A 161 15.00 10.72 -12.94
CA THR A 161 15.46 10.38 -11.59
C THR A 161 16.64 9.42 -11.58
N HIS A 162 16.76 8.61 -12.63
CA HIS A 162 17.71 7.52 -12.74
C HIS A 162 18.38 7.51 -14.10
N VAL A 163 19.58 6.93 -14.17
CA VAL A 163 20.33 6.62 -15.38
C VAL A 163 20.47 5.10 -15.48
N VAL A 164 20.17 4.54 -16.65
CA VAL A 164 20.31 3.12 -16.96
C VAL A 164 21.79 2.79 -17.14
N LEU A 165 22.31 1.86 -16.35
CA LEU A 165 23.71 1.42 -16.43
C LEU A 165 23.85 0.02 -17.03
N GLY A 166 22.80 -0.78 -16.95
CA GLY A 166 22.76 -2.10 -17.55
C GLY A 166 21.34 -2.55 -17.86
N VAL A 167 21.22 -3.45 -18.84
CA VAL A 167 19.96 -4.06 -19.24
C VAL A 167 20.09 -5.58 -19.31
N ILE A 168 18.99 -6.27 -19.03
CA ILE A 168 18.87 -7.72 -19.22
C ILE A 168 18.27 -7.99 -20.60
N LEU A 169 18.88 -8.92 -21.32
CA LEU A 169 18.46 -9.31 -22.67
C LEU A 169 17.55 -10.54 -22.63
N GLY A 170 16.59 -10.59 -23.56
CA GLY A 170 15.64 -11.68 -23.74
C GLY A 170 14.20 -11.24 -23.49
N GLY A 171 13.41 -12.05 -22.79
CA GLY A 171 11.99 -11.78 -22.53
C GLY A 171 11.58 -12.03 -21.09
N THR A 172 10.62 -11.27 -20.57
CA THR A 172 9.98 -11.53 -19.27
C THR A 172 8.47 -11.49 -19.43
N LEU A 173 7.81 -12.35 -18.66
CA LEU A 173 6.37 -12.45 -18.54
C LEU A 173 6.05 -12.43 -17.06
N SER A 174 5.23 -11.48 -16.63
CA SER A 174 4.71 -11.35 -15.27
C SER A 174 3.19 -11.45 -15.31
N ILE A 175 2.63 -12.22 -14.37
CA ILE A 175 1.19 -12.35 -14.19
C ILE A 175 0.86 -11.92 -12.77
N VAL A 176 0.10 -10.84 -12.67
CA VAL A 176 -0.52 -10.43 -11.40
C VAL A 176 -1.85 -11.14 -11.29
N ILE A 177 -2.00 -11.95 -10.24
CA ILE A 177 -3.18 -12.77 -9.98
C ILE A 177 -3.87 -12.20 -8.76
N GLN A 178 -5.14 -11.86 -8.92
CA GLN A 178 -6.00 -11.43 -7.84
C GLN A 178 -7.17 -12.40 -7.74
N SER A 179 -7.35 -12.99 -6.58
CA SER A 179 -8.45 -13.91 -6.33
C SER A 179 -9.23 -13.50 -5.09
N SER A 180 -10.55 -13.42 -5.19
CA SER A 180 -11.42 -13.08 -4.06
C SER A 180 -12.36 -14.23 -3.76
N ALA A 181 -12.45 -14.58 -2.48
CA ALA A 181 -13.31 -15.65 -1.99
C ALA A 181 -14.47 -15.10 -1.16
N SER A 182 -15.56 -15.87 -1.05
CA SER A 182 -16.69 -15.49 -0.17
C SER A 182 -16.41 -15.82 1.30
N THR A 183 -15.55 -16.81 1.56
CA THR A 183 -15.15 -17.25 2.90
C THR A 183 -13.63 -17.41 3.01
N PHE A 184 -13.09 -17.40 4.24
CA PHE A 184 -11.66 -17.64 4.48
C PHE A 184 -11.22 -19.06 4.11
N ALA A 185 -12.08 -20.06 4.35
CA ALA A 185 -11.79 -21.43 3.92
C ALA A 185 -11.62 -21.54 2.40
N GLN A 186 -12.50 -20.87 1.63
CA GLN A 186 -12.35 -20.79 0.17
C GLN A 186 -11.10 -20.03 -0.24
N LYS A 187 -10.73 -18.95 0.46
CA LYS A 187 -9.48 -18.21 0.24
C LYS A 187 -8.27 -19.15 0.34
N GLU A 188 -8.20 -19.95 1.40
CA GLU A 188 -7.08 -20.88 1.64
C GLU A 188 -7.02 -22.01 0.60
N THR A 189 -8.16 -22.57 0.21
CA THR A 189 -8.23 -23.57 -0.87
C THR A 189 -7.75 -22.98 -2.19
N LEU A 190 -8.30 -21.83 -2.61
CA LEU A 190 -7.96 -21.18 -3.87
C LEU A 190 -6.49 -20.72 -3.88
N SER A 191 -6.00 -20.20 -2.76
CA SER A 191 -4.59 -19.86 -2.56
C SER A 191 -3.68 -21.07 -2.81
N SER A 192 -4.02 -22.23 -2.22
CA SER A 192 -3.26 -23.48 -2.37
C SER A 192 -3.30 -24.01 -3.80
N GLU A 193 -4.44 -23.91 -4.49
CA GLU A 193 -4.61 -24.35 -5.88
C GLU A 193 -3.81 -23.47 -6.86
N ILE A 194 -3.89 -22.14 -6.72
CA ILE A 194 -3.09 -21.21 -7.54
C ILE A 194 -1.61 -21.51 -7.34
N LYS A 195 -1.17 -21.67 -6.09
CA LYS A 195 0.22 -22.02 -5.79
C LYS A 195 0.64 -23.32 -6.46
N ALA A 196 -0.16 -24.38 -6.35
CA ALA A 196 0.14 -25.66 -6.99
C ALA A 196 0.24 -25.55 -8.52
N ASN A 197 -0.59 -24.72 -9.16
CA ASN A 197 -0.56 -24.52 -10.61
C ASN A 197 0.70 -23.80 -11.09
N TYR A 198 1.23 -22.85 -10.31
CA TYR A 198 2.36 -22.00 -10.71
C TYR A 198 3.73 -22.48 -10.19
N ASP A 199 3.80 -23.14 -9.02
CA ASP A 199 5.06 -23.67 -8.46
C ASP A 199 5.67 -24.78 -9.32
N GLY A 200 4.87 -25.49 -10.11
CA GLY A 200 5.30 -26.62 -10.95
C GLY A 200 5.72 -26.25 -12.37
N ILE A 201 5.79 -24.97 -12.74
CA ILE A 201 5.99 -24.56 -14.13
C ILE A 201 7.45 -24.79 -14.56
N GLY A 202 7.67 -25.84 -15.34
CA GLY A 202 9.00 -26.16 -15.91
C GLY A 202 9.34 -25.40 -17.19
N SER A 203 8.41 -24.67 -17.81
CA SER A 203 8.64 -23.93 -19.06
C SER A 203 7.65 -22.76 -19.23
N MET A 204 8.06 -21.74 -19.98
CA MET A 204 7.21 -20.58 -20.27
C MET A 204 5.93 -20.95 -21.07
N SER A 205 5.93 -22.07 -21.81
CA SER A 205 4.72 -22.55 -22.50
C SER A 205 3.70 -23.18 -21.55
N ALA A 206 4.13 -23.74 -20.40
CA ALA A 206 3.23 -24.29 -19.40
C ALA A 206 2.48 -23.19 -18.60
N VAL A 207 2.90 -21.94 -18.72
CA VAL A 207 2.24 -20.77 -18.09
C VAL A 207 0.80 -20.61 -18.57
N ALA A 208 0.54 -20.80 -19.87
CA ALA A 208 -0.81 -20.71 -20.43
C ALA A 208 -1.76 -21.73 -19.77
N LYS A 209 -1.25 -22.97 -19.61
CA LYS A 209 -1.98 -24.04 -18.94
C LYS A 209 -2.24 -23.71 -17.47
N ALA A 210 -1.24 -23.25 -16.73
CA ALA A 210 -1.40 -22.87 -15.32
C ALA A 210 -2.40 -21.72 -15.14
N ALA A 211 -2.38 -20.73 -16.06
CA ALA A 211 -3.34 -19.64 -16.06
C ALA A 211 -4.78 -20.15 -16.28
N HIS A 212 -4.97 -21.01 -17.30
CA HIS A 212 -6.24 -21.67 -17.57
C HIS A 212 -6.72 -22.53 -16.39
N ASP A 213 -5.87 -23.41 -15.86
CA ASP A 213 -6.20 -24.30 -14.73
C ASP A 213 -6.60 -23.48 -13.49
N SER A 214 -5.94 -22.35 -13.24
CA SER A 214 -6.28 -21.45 -12.13
C SER A 214 -7.64 -20.79 -12.32
N LYS A 215 -7.99 -20.40 -13.56
CA LYS A 215 -9.34 -19.91 -13.89
C LYS A 215 -10.40 -20.98 -13.66
N VAL A 216 -10.12 -22.24 -14.02
CA VAL A 216 -11.02 -23.38 -13.78
C VAL A 216 -11.19 -23.64 -12.28
N ALA A 217 -10.08 -23.63 -11.52
CA ALA A 217 -10.06 -23.86 -10.07
C ALA A 217 -10.86 -22.79 -9.30
N ALA A 218 -10.78 -21.52 -9.72
CA ALA A 218 -11.54 -20.43 -9.11
C ALA A 218 -13.07 -20.65 -9.15
N GLY A 219 -13.58 -21.36 -10.16
CA GLY A 219 -14.99 -21.72 -10.27
C GLY A 219 -15.91 -20.50 -10.24
N SER A 220 -16.65 -20.33 -9.12
CA SER A 220 -17.56 -19.19 -8.88
C SER A 220 -16.90 -18.00 -8.18
N SER A 221 -15.66 -18.15 -7.71
CA SER A 221 -14.87 -17.06 -7.12
C SER A 221 -14.39 -16.11 -8.23
N SER A 222 -14.21 -14.82 -7.91
CA SER A 222 -13.65 -13.90 -8.90
C SER A 222 -12.13 -14.06 -8.95
N LEU A 223 -11.60 -14.46 -10.11
CA LEU A 223 -10.17 -14.49 -10.39
C LEU A 223 -9.85 -13.55 -11.56
N LYS A 224 -9.00 -12.55 -11.31
CA LYS A 224 -8.45 -11.64 -12.31
C LYS A 224 -6.98 -11.98 -12.51
N GLN A 225 -6.58 -12.12 -13.77
CA GLN A 225 -5.19 -12.27 -14.17
C GLN A 225 -4.83 -11.11 -15.10
N GLU A 226 -3.76 -10.43 -14.77
CA GLU A 226 -3.21 -9.36 -15.58
C GLU A 226 -1.83 -9.77 -16.09
N LEU A 227 -1.71 -9.83 -17.41
CA LEU A 227 -0.47 -10.18 -18.10
C LEU A 227 0.35 -8.91 -18.36
N LYS A 228 1.61 -8.93 -17.96
CA LYS A 228 2.62 -7.95 -18.33
C LYS A 228 3.77 -8.69 -19.02
N ALA A 229 4.20 -8.23 -20.18
CA ALA A 229 5.29 -8.86 -20.93
C ALA A 229 6.21 -7.79 -21.52
N LEU A 230 7.51 -8.10 -21.56
CA LEU A 230 8.56 -7.25 -22.12
C LEU A 230 9.60 -8.09 -22.85
N GLY A 231 10.25 -7.49 -23.84
CA GLY A 231 11.17 -8.18 -24.74
C GLY A 231 10.44 -8.80 -25.95
N GLY A 232 11.22 -9.35 -26.87
CA GLY A 232 10.72 -9.78 -28.17
C GLY A 232 10.35 -8.62 -29.09
N THR A 233 9.60 -8.93 -30.16
CA THR A 233 9.12 -7.93 -31.13
C THR A 233 7.78 -7.33 -30.71
N VAL A 234 7.54 -6.06 -31.08
CA VAL A 234 6.29 -5.34 -30.78
C VAL A 234 5.07 -6.07 -31.37
N SER A 235 5.21 -6.62 -32.58
CA SER A 235 4.13 -7.37 -33.24
C SER A 235 3.77 -8.66 -32.49
N ALA A 236 4.75 -9.38 -31.96
CA ALA A 236 4.48 -10.60 -31.20
C ALA A 236 3.90 -10.30 -29.80
N LEU A 237 4.35 -9.23 -29.14
CA LEU A 237 3.76 -8.74 -27.89
C LEU A 237 2.28 -8.34 -28.06
N ALA A 238 1.94 -7.66 -29.17
CA ALA A 238 0.57 -7.22 -29.43
C ALA A 238 -0.43 -8.37 -29.64
N GLY A 239 0.07 -9.56 -30.03
CA GLY A 239 -0.74 -10.77 -30.20
C GLY A 239 -0.72 -11.72 -29.00
N LEU A 240 -0.07 -11.35 -27.90
CA LEU A 240 0.11 -12.23 -26.73
C LEU A 240 -1.21 -12.42 -25.97
N ASP A 241 -1.63 -13.67 -25.80
CA ASP A 241 -2.82 -14.05 -25.04
C ASP A 241 -2.46 -15.17 -24.04
N LEU A 242 -2.77 -14.94 -22.76
CA LEU A 242 -2.58 -15.93 -21.69
C LEU A 242 -3.38 -17.23 -21.92
N ALA A 243 -4.46 -17.19 -22.69
CA ALA A 243 -5.27 -18.35 -23.01
C ALA A 243 -4.74 -19.14 -24.22
N ASP A 244 -3.79 -18.59 -24.99
CA ASP A 244 -3.26 -19.22 -26.20
C ASP A 244 -1.76 -19.53 -26.06
N GLU A 245 -1.45 -20.81 -25.81
CA GLU A 245 -0.07 -21.30 -25.75
C GLU A 245 0.72 -21.01 -27.04
N ALA A 246 0.06 -20.99 -28.21
CA ALA A 246 0.73 -20.71 -29.47
C ALA A 246 1.21 -19.26 -29.55
N SER A 247 0.40 -18.31 -29.06
CA SER A 247 0.79 -16.90 -28.97
C SER A 247 2.01 -16.69 -28.07
N ILE A 248 2.06 -17.37 -26.91
CA ILE A 248 3.20 -17.30 -25.98
C ILE A 248 4.46 -17.88 -26.63
N LYS A 249 4.35 -19.02 -27.33
CA LYS A 249 5.47 -19.61 -28.09
C LYS A 249 5.96 -18.70 -29.22
N ALA A 250 5.04 -18.04 -29.93
CA ALA A 250 5.39 -17.11 -30.99
C ALA A 250 6.16 -15.90 -30.46
N TRP A 251 5.72 -15.32 -29.34
CA TRP A 251 6.43 -14.24 -28.65
C TRP A 251 7.80 -14.68 -28.13
N LEU A 252 7.86 -15.82 -27.43
CA LEU A 252 9.10 -16.45 -26.95
C LEU A 252 10.16 -16.60 -28.02
N ALA A 253 9.77 -17.00 -29.23
CA ALA A 253 10.68 -17.19 -30.35
C ALA A 253 11.35 -15.89 -30.83
N THR A 254 10.81 -14.73 -30.42
CA THR A 254 11.37 -13.41 -30.72
C THR A 254 12.23 -12.85 -29.58
N CYS A 255 12.23 -13.48 -28.40
CA CYS A 255 12.98 -13.05 -27.23
C CYS A 255 14.42 -13.59 -27.29
N ASP A 256 15.34 -12.77 -27.78
CA ASP A 256 16.76 -13.12 -27.91
C ASP A 256 17.69 -12.00 -27.40
N ALA A 257 18.99 -12.13 -27.68
CA ALA A 257 20.02 -11.16 -27.29
C ALA A 257 19.86 -9.77 -27.95
N SER A 258 18.97 -9.60 -28.93
CA SER A 258 18.63 -8.30 -29.53
C SER A 258 17.47 -7.60 -28.82
N SER A 259 16.79 -8.28 -27.90
CA SER A 259 15.64 -7.74 -27.16
C SER A 259 15.99 -7.42 -25.71
N VAL A 260 15.43 -6.33 -25.17
CA VAL A 260 15.63 -5.90 -23.77
C VAL A 260 14.36 -6.19 -22.97
N ARG A 261 14.51 -6.88 -21.83
CA ARG A 261 13.37 -7.28 -20.97
C ARG A 261 13.24 -6.50 -19.67
N ALA A 262 14.34 -6.01 -19.13
CA ALA A 262 14.36 -5.35 -17.83
C ALA A 262 15.64 -4.52 -17.66
N LEU A 263 15.66 -3.65 -16.66
CA LEU A 263 16.90 -3.04 -16.20
C LEU A 263 17.72 -4.08 -15.44
N TYR A 264 19.01 -4.15 -15.73
CA TYR A 264 19.96 -4.94 -14.95
C TYR A 264 20.57 -4.11 -13.82
N LYS A 265 20.84 -2.82 -14.11
CA LYS A 265 21.44 -1.89 -13.17
C LYS A 265 21.05 -0.47 -13.52
N SER A 266 20.77 0.35 -12.51
CA SER A 266 20.58 1.79 -12.67
C SER A 266 21.27 2.55 -11.55
N THR A 267 21.35 3.88 -11.66
CA THR A 267 21.85 4.75 -10.60
C THR A 267 21.02 6.02 -10.55
N GLU A 268 20.75 6.54 -9.36
CA GLU A 268 20.04 7.80 -9.19
C GLU A 268 20.93 8.99 -9.57
N TRP A 269 20.35 10.01 -10.19
CA TRP A 269 21.09 11.20 -10.61
C TRP A 269 21.84 11.90 -9.47
N TRP A 270 21.30 11.90 -8.25
CA TRP A 270 21.96 12.55 -7.10
C TRP A 270 23.31 11.91 -6.74
N ARG A 271 23.53 10.64 -7.09
CA ARG A 271 24.81 9.94 -6.89
C ARG A 271 25.87 10.37 -7.90
N LEU A 272 25.46 10.97 -9.03
CA LEU A 272 26.35 11.45 -10.09
C LEU A 272 26.75 12.92 -9.91
N ALA A 273 26.18 13.62 -8.92
CA ALA A 273 26.51 15.01 -8.65
C ALA A 273 27.90 15.12 -8.01
N SER A 274 28.80 15.89 -8.62
CA SER A 274 30.10 16.23 -8.03
C SER A 274 29.98 17.31 -6.96
N ASN A 275 28.90 18.10 -7.01
CA ASN A 275 28.55 19.07 -5.98
C ASN A 275 27.72 18.41 -4.86
N ALA A 276 28.25 18.39 -3.63
CA ALA A 276 27.60 17.78 -2.48
C ALA A 276 26.24 18.42 -2.12
N THR A 277 26.09 19.74 -2.30
CA THR A 277 24.81 20.42 -2.07
C THR A 277 23.76 19.97 -3.08
N ALA A 278 24.11 19.91 -4.36
CA ALA A 278 23.21 19.41 -5.40
C ALA A 278 22.77 17.97 -5.13
N SER A 279 23.71 17.11 -4.75
CA SER A 279 23.44 15.72 -4.35
C SER A 279 22.43 15.64 -3.21
N ALA A 280 22.68 16.36 -2.11
CA ALA A 280 21.82 16.35 -0.93
C ALA A 280 20.42 16.93 -1.22
N VAL A 281 20.33 18.05 -1.94
CA VAL A 281 19.05 18.70 -2.28
C VAL A 281 18.23 17.83 -3.22
N LEU A 282 18.84 17.23 -4.25
CA LEU A 282 18.13 16.34 -5.16
C LEU A 282 17.65 15.07 -4.45
N LYS A 283 18.48 14.46 -3.59
CA LYS A 283 18.05 13.32 -2.78
C LYS A 283 16.87 13.67 -1.88
N HIS A 284 16.96 14.77 -1.14
CA HIS A 284 15.89 15.25 -0.26
C HIS A 284 14.59 15.50 -1.02
N TYR A 285 14.68 16.14 -2.19
CA TYR A 285 13.51 16.33 -3.08
C TYR A 285 12.83 15.00 -3.44
N LEU A 286 13.60 13.98 -3.81
CA LEU A 286 13.05 12.67 -4.16
C LEU A 286 12.41 11.99 -2.94
N ASP A 287 13.06 12.04 -1.77
CA ASP A 287 12.51 11.51 -0.52
C ASP A 287 11.19 12.21 -0.14
N LEU A 288 11.09 13.53 -0.33
CA LEU A 288 9.86 14.31 -0.14
C LEU A 288 8.75 13.91 -1.11
N CYS A 289 9.08 13.61 -2.38
CA CYS A 289 8.10 13.14 -3.36
C CYS A 289 7.49 11.80 -2.94
N LEU A 290 8.33 10.86 -2.50
CA LEU A 290 7.91 9.54 -2.02
C LEU A 290 7.02 9.67 -0.77
N LEU A 291 7.45 10.46 0.21
CA LEU A 291 6.67 10.69 1.43
C LEU A 291 5.33 11.37 1.14
N LYS A 292 5.31 12.41 0.29
CA LYS A 292 4.08 13.09 -0.11
C LYS A 292 3.08 12.10 -0.69
N HIS A 293 3.52 11.29 -1.65
CA HIS A 293 2.65 10.30 -2.29
C HIS A 293 2.10 9.31 -1.26
N SER A 294 2.94 8.79 -0.37
CA SER A 294 2.50 7.80 0.61
C SER A 294 1.60 8.39 1.71
N LEU A 295 1.77 9.65 2.10
CA LEU A 295 0.85 10.33 3.00
C LEU A 295 -0.54 10.49 2.36
N GLU A 296 -0.59 10.83 1.08
CA GLU A 296 -1.85 10.99 0.32
C GLU A 296 -2.49 9.65 -0.06
N ASN A 297 -1.70 8.57 -0.08
CA ASN A 297 -2.11 7.21 -0.40
C ASN A 297 -1.58 6.20 0.64
N PRO A 298 -2.09 6.22 1.88
CA PRO A 298 -1.71 5.23 2.87
C PRO A 298 -2.12 3.83 2.43
N VAL A 299 -1.33 2.85 2.83
CA VAL A 299 -1.45 1.45 2.42
C VAL A 299 -2.19 0.68 3.50
N VAL A 300 -3.16 -0.14 3.11
CA VAL A 300 -3.86 -1.04 4.03
C VAL A 300 -3.12 -2.38 4.07
N PHE A 301 -2.59 -2.72 5.23
CA PHE A 301 -2.08 -4.04 5.56
C PHE A 301 -3.13 -4.78 6.38
N SER A 302 -3.22 -6.10 6.24
CA SER A 302 -4.17 -6.88 7.02
C SER A 302 -3.62 -8.25 7.41
N SER A 303 -4.07 -8.74 8.55
CA SER A 303 -3.81 -10.09 9.03
C SER A 303 -5.12 -10.67 9.54
N TYR A 304 -5.26 -11.99 9.54
CA TYR A 304 -6.48 -12.65 10.00
C TYR A 304 -6.17 -13.92 10.80
N GLY A 305 -7.11 -14.32 11.65
CA GLY A 305 -7.02 -15.55 12.43
C GLY A 305 -8.40 -16.17 12.65
N PRO A 306 -8.49 -17.51 12.72
CA PRO A 306 -9.76 -18.19 12.98
C PRO A 306 -10.25 -17.87 14.38
N LEU A 307 -11.57 -17.79 14.55
CA LEU A 307 -12.21 -17.66 15.86
C LEU A 307 -12.34 -19.03 16.52
N THR A 308 -12.00 -19.09 17.80
CA THR A 308 -12.20 -20.25 18.67
C THR A 308 -13.27 -19.93 19.70
N ALA A 309 -14.26 -20.82 19.81
CA ALA A 309 -15.37 -20.66 20.73
C ALA A 309 -14.91 -20.52 22.19
N TYR A 310 -15.51 -19.57 22.91
CA TYR A 310 -15.29 -19.23 24.31
C TYR A 310 -13.85 -18.83 24.63
N GLN A 311 -13.13 -18.26 23.67
CA GLN A 311 -11.76 -17.81 23.84
C GLN A 311 -11.59 -16.38 23.34
N TYR A 312 -10.62 -15.69 23.94
CA TYR A 312 -10.08 -14.46 23.35
C TYR A 312 -9.29 -14.82 22.10
N ASN A 313 -9.69 -14.25 20.98
CA ASN A 313 -9.00 -14.40 19.71
C ASN A 313 -8.23 -13.13 19.42
N THR A 314 -6.92 -13.26 19.16
CA THR A 314 -6.00 -12.14 18.99
C THR A 314 -5.33 -12.21 17.63
N VAL A 315 -5.36 -11.12 16.89
CA VAL A 315 -4.71 -10.98 15.59
C VAL A 315 -3.91 -9.68 15.58
N THR A 316 -2.74 -9.67 14.95
CA THR A 316 -1.92 -8.46 14.79
C THR A 316 -1.56 -8.30 13.33
N ALA A 317 -1.84 -7.12 12.77
CA ALA A 317 -1.37 -6.70 11.46
C ALA A 317 -0.05 -5.94 11.62
N THR A 318 0.96 -6.30 10.82
CA THR A 318 2.25 -5.61 10.73
C THR A 318 2.39 -4.93 9.37
N VAL A 319 3.42 -4.13 9.20
CA VAL A 319 3.75 -3.47 7.93
C VAL A 319 5.16 -3.84 7.49
N ASP A 320 5.41 -3.74 6.19
CA ASP A 320 6.72 -4.02 5.61
C ASP A 320 7.80 -3.02 6.07
N ALA A 321 9.07 -3.39 5.89
CA ALA A 321 10.19 -2.49 6.18
C ALA A 321 10.08 -1.17 5.39
N GLY A 322 10.39 -0.05 6.06
CA GLY A 322 10.27 1.30 5.49
C GLY A 322 8.88 1.93 5.67
N TYR A 323 7.88 1.18 6.14
CA TYR A 323 6.58 1.72 6.51
C TYR A 323 6.50 2.14 7.97
N LYS A 324 5.60 3.08 8.24
CA LYS A 324 5.20 3.54 9.57
C LYS A 324 3.70 3.44 9.72
N ILE A 325 3.23 2.85 10.81
CA ILE A 325 1.81 2.68 11.08
C ILE A 325 1.24 4.00 11.62
N ILE A 326 0.21 4.52 10.95
CA ILE A 326 -0.47 5.77 11.30
C ILE A 326 -1.89 5.55 11.88
N GLY A 327 -2.41 4.33 11.77
CA GLY A 327 -3.74 3.93 12.25
C GLY A 327 -4.01 2.47 11.95
N GLY A 328 -5.22 2.01 12.24
CA GLY A 328 -5.65 0.64 11.97
C GLY A 328 -7.08 0.40 12.43
N GLY A 329 -7.57 -0.82 12.23
CA GLY A 329 -8.96 -1.19 12.48
C GLY A 329 -9.14 -2.69 12.64
N ALA A 330 -10.39 -3.12 12.76
CA ALA A 330 -10.73 -4.52 12.94
C ALA A 330 -12.05 -4.88 12.25
N TRP A 331 -12.14 -6.11 11.77
CA TRP A 331 -13.37 -6.66 11.20
C TRP A 331 -13.67 -8.04 11.80
N LEU A 332 -14.95 -8.23 12.11
CA LEU A 332 -15.61 -9.49 12.40
C LEU A 332 -16.84 -9.60 11.49
N ASP A 333 -17.34 -10.82 11.29
CA ASP A 333 -18.59 -11.04 10.58
C ASP A 333 -19.75 -10.38 11.36
N PRO A 334 -20.48 -9.41 10.77
CA PRO A 334 -21.59 -8.72 11.45
C PRO A 334 -22.76 -9.65 11.82
N SER A 335 -22.82 -10.86 11.24
CA SER A 335 -23.83 -11.87 11.58
C SER A 335 -23.40 -12.83 12.68
N GLY A 336 -22.14 -12.77 13.11
CA GLY A 336 -21.57 -13.63 14.14
C GLY A 336 -21.87 -13.17 15.56
N PRO A 337 -21.69 -14.04 16.57
CA PRO A 337 -21.82 -13.69 17.98
C PRO A 337 -20.57 -13.03 18.57
N ASP A 338 -19.53 -12.81 17.76
CA ASP A 338 -18.24 -12.31 18.17
C ASP A 338 -18.20 -10.78 18.19
N PHE A 339 -17.68 -10.21 19.27
CA PHE A 339 -17.56 -8.76 19.45
C PHE A 339 -16.12 -8.36 19.73
N LEU A 340 -15.78 -7.13 19.39
CA LEU A 340 -14.47 -6.58 19.68
C LEU A 340 -14.33 -6.30 21.17
N THR A 341 -13.18 -6.67 21.71
CA THR A 341 -12.75 -6.30 23.07
C THR A 341 -11.59 -5.32 23.01
N ALA A 342 -10.75 -5.38 21.98
CA ALA A 342 -9.66 -4.42 21.80
C ALA A 342 -9.31 -4.21 20.32
N CYS A 343 -8.80 -3.02 19.99
CA CYS A 343 -8.22 -2.67 18.69
C CYS A 343 -7.27 -1.47 18.90
N PHE A 344 -5.95 -1.70 18.88
CA PHE A 344 -4.96 -0.71 19.34
C PHE A 344 -3.57 -0.90 18.70
N PRO A 345 -2.72 0.16 18.67
CA PRO A 345 -1.35 0.03 18.22
C PRO A 345 -0.51 -0.82 19.18
N THR A 346 0.33 -1.70 18.65
CA THR A 346 1.39 -2.36 19.43
C THR A 346 2.66 -1.52 19.37
N LEU A 347 3.41 -1.50 20.48
CA LEU A 347 4.66 -0.77 20.59
C LEU A 347 5.83 -1.73 20.72
N ASP A 348 6.96 -1.40 20.10
CA ASP A 348 8.23 -2.07 20.33
C ASP A 348 8.91 -1.59 21.64
N SER A 349 10.10 -2.12 21.92
CA SER A 349 10.89 -1.73 23.09
C SER A 349 11.34 -0.27 23.09
N ALA A 350 11.36 0.39 21.93
CA ALA A 350 11.66 1.81 21.77
C ALA A 350 10.39 2.70 21.79
N GLN A 351 9.23 2.13 22.11
CA GLN A 351 7.93 2.80 22.09
C GLN A 351 7.51 3.29 20.69
N ALA A 352 8.07 2.69 19.63
CA ALA A 352 7.62 2.93 18.26
C ALA A 352 6.48 1.97 17.92
N VAL A 353 5.48 2.46 17.19
CA VAL A 353 4.37 1.64 16.71
C VAL A 353 4.92 0.62 15.70
N ASN A 354 4.73 -0.67 15.97
CA ASN A 354 5.25 -1.77 15.14
C ASN A 354 4.17 -2.74 14.62
N GLY A 355 2.93 -2.59 15.07
CA GLY A 355 1.80 -3.39 14.65
C GLY A 355 0.47 -2.79 15.09
N TRP A 356 -0.62 -3.42 14.66
CA TRP A 356 -1.97 -3.10 15.08
C TRP A 356 -2.67 -4.37 15.54
N GLN A 357 -2.96 -4.46 16.83
CA GLN A 357 -3.53 -5.63 17.46
C GLN A 357 -5.03 -5.46 17.66
N THR A 358 -5.77 -6.52 17.37
CA THR A 358 -7.20 -6.61 17.65
C THR A 358 -7.49 -7.88 18.44
N VAL A 359 -8.49 -7.79 19.32
CA VAL A 359 -8.94 -8.88 20.18
C VAL A 359 -10.46 -8.96 20.12
N SER A 360 -10.99 -10.18 20.09
CA SER A 360 -12.44 -10.45 20.10
C SER A 360 -12.80 -11.59 21.04
N HIS A 361 -14.07 -11.65 21.42
CA HIS A 361 -14.68 -12.75 22.16
C HIS A 361 -16.15 -12.89 21.79
N ASP A 362 -16.65 -14.12 21.79
CA ASP A 362 -18.02 -14.54 21.45
C ASP A 362 -19.05 -14.40 22.60
N CYS A 363 -18.65 -13.67 23.64
CA CYS A 363 -19.32 -13.50 24.92
C CYS A 363 -19.96 -14.77 25.54
N MET A 364 -21.15 -15.16 25.10
CA MET A 364 -21.92 -16.31 25.60
C MET A 364 -22.32 -17.32 24.51
N ILE A 365 -22.30 -16.93 23.24
CA ILE A 365 -22.75 -17.76 22.12
C ILE A 365 -21.49 -18.19 21.36
N PRO A 366 -21.21 -19.50 21.24
CA PRO A 366 -19.94 -19.96 20.69
C PRO A 366 -19.70 -19.43 19.27
N SER A 367 -18.50 -18.94 18.97
CA SER A 367 -18.11 -18.54 17.61
C SER A 367 -18.39 -19.69 16.64
N PRO A 368 -19.06 -19.43 15.49
CA PRO A 368 -19.30 -20.47 14.50
C PRO A 368 -17.98 -20.92 13.86
N GLY A 369 -17.89 -22.21 13.54
CA GLY A 369 -16.73 -22.75 12.83
C GLY A 369 -16.52 -22.04 11.49
N GLY A 370 -15.31 -21.55 11.24
CA GLY A 370 -14.92 -20.85 10.01
C GLY A 370 -15.09 -19.32 10.03
N ALA A 371 -15.57 -18.74 11.13
CA ALA A 371 -15.47 -17.30 11.35
C ALA A 371 -14.01 -16.87 11.62
N ALA A 372 -13.71 -15.60 11.35
CA ALA A 372 -12.37 -15.06 11.51
C ALA A 372 -12.40 -13.62 12.02
N LEU A 373 -11.37 -13.30 12.80
CA LEU A 373 -11.00 -11.94 13.17
C LEU A 373 -9.98 -11.41 12.18
N VAL A 374 -10.13 -10.15 11.78
CA VAL A 374 -9.19 -9.47 10.88
C VAL A 374 -8.67 -8.22 11.57
N ALA A 375 -7.34 -8.07 11.60
CA ALA A 375 -6.65 -6.84 11.98
C ALA A 375 -6.28 -6.05 10.73
N TYR A 376 -6.41 -4.73 10.78
CA TYR A 376 -5.93 -3.81 9.75
C TYR A 376 -4.90 -2.85 10.32
N ALA A 377 -3.83 -2.56 9.56
CA ALA A 377 -2.87 -1.50 9.83
C ALA A 377 -2.77 -0.57 8.61
N LEU A 378 -2.73 0.74 8.84
CA LEU A 378 -2.55 1.76 7.81
C LEU A 378 -1.10 2.25 7.82
N GLY A 379 -0.36 1.98 6.75
CA GLY A 379 1.07 2.30 6.64
C GLY A 379 1.36 3.47 5.71
N VAL A 380 2.34 4.29 6.11
CA VAL A 380 2.99 5.31 5.25
C VAL A 380 4.45 4.92 5.04
N HIS A 381 4.86 4.76 3.78
CA HIS A 381 6.22 4.50 3.37
C HIS A 381 7.08 5.76 3.54
N ASP A 382 8.06 5.68 4.43
CA ASP A 382 8.97 6.77 4.77
C ASP A 382 10.41 6.23 4.95
N PRO A 383 11.06 5.81 3.85
CA PRO A 383 12.37 5.17 3.87
C PRO A 383 13.48 6.12 4.33
N ALA A 384 13.27 7.44 4.17
CA ALA A 384 14.20 8.48 4.61
C ALA A 384 13.97 8.93 6.06
N ASN A 385 12.99 8.32 6.75
CA ASN A 385 12.68 8.59 8.15
C ASN A 385 12.37 10.07 8.44
N LEU A 386 11.67 10.75 7.52
CA LEU A 386 11.32 12.18 7.64
C LEU A 386 10.08 12.42 8.52
N LEU A 387 9.22 11.41 8.66
CA LEU A 387 8.01 11.39 9.48
C LEU A 387 8.32 10.86 10.89
N LYS A 388 7.69 11.40 11.91
CA LYS A 388 7.73 10.87 13.28
C LYS A 388 6.32 10.51 13.73
N ILE A 389 6.16 9.26 14.14
CA ILE A 389 4.94 8.75 14.78
C ILE A 389 5.07 8.97 16.29
N VAL A 390 4.01 9.47 16.89
CA VAL A 390 3.90 9.65 18.34
C VAL A 390 2.66 8.89 18.79
N CYS A 391 2.84 8.02 19.77
CA CYS A 391 1.75 7.31 20.41
C CYS A 391 1.65 7.73 21.88
N THR A 392 0.44 8.02 22.31
CA THR A 392 0.10 8.42 23.68
C THR A 392 -1.06 7.58 24.17
N SER A 393 -1.15 7.36 25.47
CA SER A 393 -2.27 6.62 26.06
C SER A 393 -2.81 7.27 27.32
N ALA A 394 -4.04 6.90 27.67
CA ALA A 394 -4.70 7.30 28.91
C ALA A 394 -5.55 6.14 29.43
N GLN A 395 -5.58 5.98 30.75
CA GLN A 395 -6.42 4.98 31.41
C GLN A 395 -7.85 5.48 31.59
N GLY A 396 -8.77 4.53 31.71
CA GLY A 396 -10.15 4.76 32.04
C GLY A 396 -10.34 5.30 33.44
N SER A 397 -11.54 5.80 33.70
CA SER A 397 -11.93 6.38 34.99
C SER A 397 -12.64 5.38 35.89
N ASN A 398 -13.16 4.29 35.32
CA ASN A 398 -13.87 3.23 36.03
C ASN A 398 -13.27 1.84 35.73
N PRO A 399 -12.20 1.43 36.43
CA PRO A 399 -11.63 0.09 36.28
C PRO A 399 -12.52 -1.02 36.89
N THR A 400 -13.71 -0.66 37.41
CA THR A 400 -14.62 -1.59 38.08
C THR A 400 -15.75 -2.04 37.14
N ILE A 401 -16.88 -2.45 37.70
CA ILE A 401 -18.07 -2.91 36.96
C ILE A 401 -18.74 -1.71 36.27
N GLY A 402 -19.34 -1.94 35.11
CA GLY A 402 -20.09 -0.96 34.33
C GLY A 402 -19.32 -0.36 33.15
N ALA A 403 -19.90 0.71 32.63
CA ALA A 403 -19.30 1.54 31.59
C ALA A 403 -17.97 2.15 32.06
N ASP A 404 -17.03 2.27 31.12
CA ASP A 404 -15.80 3.02 31.30
C ASP A 404 -15.45 3.80 30.04
N SER A 405 -14.72 4.90 30.23
CA SER A 405 -14.21 5.70 29.14
C SER A 405 -12.84 6.28 29.49
N ALA A 406 -11.98 6.32 28.48
CA ALA A 406 -10.68 6.96 28.52
C ALA A 406 -10.53 7.91 27.34
N THR A 407 -9.69 8.94 27.49
CA THR A 407 -9.37 9.88 26.41
C THR A 407 -7.87 10.13 26.37
N ALA A 408 -7.23 9.76 25.26
CA ALA A 408 -5.81 10.01 25.03
C ALA A 408 -5.65 11.17 24.04
N GLN A 409 -4.77 12.13 24.33
CA GLN A 409 -4.49 13.26 23.45
C GLN A 409 -3.13 13.09 22.79
N VAL A 410 -3.05 13.37 21.48
CA VAL A 410 -1.74 13.41 20.81
C VAL A 410 -0.90 14.56 21.36
N ALA A 411 0.42 14.40 21.35
CA ALA A 411 1.33 15.46 21.79
C ALA A 411 1.21 16.73 20.94
N ASP A 412 1.47 17.88 21.56
CA ASP A 412 1.43 19.20 20.89
C ASP A 412 2.22 19.22 19.57
N GLY A 413 1.60 19.79 18.55
CA GLY A 413 2.16 19.88 17.20
C GLY A 413 2.07 18.58 16.38
N CYS A 414 1.46 17.51 16.91
CA CYS A 414 1.13 16.32 16.13
C CYS A 414 -0.28 16.40 15.54
N LEU A 415 -0.45 15.85 14.34
CA LEU A 415 -1.73 15.63 13.69
C LEU A 415 -2.25 14.23 14.04
N LEU A 416 -3.40 14.12 14.72
CA LEU A 416 -4.02 12.82 15.03
C LEU A 416 -4.40 12.09 13.73
N THR A 417 -3.91 10.87 13.53
CA THR A 417 -4.20 10.02 12.37
C THR A 417 -4.92 8.72 12.73
N GLY A 418 -4.85 8.31 13.99
CA GLY A 418 -5.52 7.11 14.46
C GLY A 418 -5.54 7.05 15.98
N GLY A 419 -6.07 5.95 16.48
CA GLY A 419 -6.08 5.64 17.89
C GLY A 419 -6.78 4.31 18.12
N GLY A 420 -6.95 3.93 19.36
CA GLY A 420 -7.45 2.61 19.69
C GLY A 420 -7.98 2.48 21.10
N ILE A 421 -8.47 1.28 21.38
CA ILE A 421 -8.98 0.85 22.67
C ILE A 421 -8.31 -0.47 23.03
N GLU A 422 -7.82 -0.55 24.26
CA GLU A 422 -7.31 -1.76 24.87
C GLU A 422 -8.08 -2.03 26.16
N THR A 423 -8.62 -3.24 26.29
CA THR A 423 -9.23 -3.70 27.54
C THR A 423 -8.33 -4.74 28.18
N GLY A 424 -7.99 -4.58 29.45
CA GLY A 424 -7.20 -5.55 30.20
C GLY A 424 -7.93 -6.89 30.31
N SER A 425 -7.22 -7.99 30.08
CA SER A 425 -7.76 -9.34 30.15
C SER A 425 -7.94 -9.81 31.60
N GLY A 426 -9.00 -9.36 32.27
CA GLY A 426 -9.51 -10.08 33.45
C GLY A 426 -9.90 -11.51 33.03
N GLN A 427 -9.40 -12.52 33.74
CA GLN A 427 -9.48 -13.94 33.33
C GLN A 427 -10.91 -14.51 33.19
N GLN A 428 -11.96 -13.76 33.54
CA GLN A 428 -13.30 -14.33 33.64
C GLN A 428 -14.39 -13.60 32.84
N TYR A 429 -14.29 -12.29 32.61
CA TYR A 429 -15.28 -11.54 31.83
C TYR A 429 -14.64 -10.42 31.01
N ALA A 430 -15.06 -10.31 29.75
CA ALA A 430 -14.59 -9.31 28.81
C ALA A 430 -15.32 -7.96 29.00
N ARG A 431 -14.56 -6.88 28.82
CA ARG A 431 -15.14 -5.57 28.51
C ARG A 431 -15.17 -5.43 26.99
N PHE A 432 -16.34 -5.15 26.46
CA PHE A 432 -16.56 -5.03 25.02
C PHE A 432 -16.49 -3.58 24.58
N VAL A 433 -16.08 -3.37 23.34
CA VAL A 433 -15.95 -2.04 22.75
C VAL A 433 -17.34 -1.50 22.42
N THR A 434 -17.65 -0.30 22.92
CA THR A 434 -18.86 0.47 22.55
C THR A 434 -18.50 1.76 21.80
N GLY A 435 -17.21 2.13 21.75
CA GLY A 435 -16.74 3.23 20.93
C GLY A 435 -15.22 3.35 20.91
N SER A 436 -14.68 3.72 19.76
CA SER A 436 -13.27 4.05 19.55
C SER A 436 -13.19 5.08 18.42
N PHE A 437 -13.09 6.36 18.78
CA PHE A 437 -13.31 7.45 17.84
C PHE A 437 -12.50 8.72 18.15
N PRO A 438 -12.26 9.57 17.14
CA PRO A 438 -11.60 10.85 17.34
C PRO A 438 -12.49 11.84 18.10
N SER A 439 -11.88 12.67 18.94
CA SER A 439 -12.56 13.78 19.61
C SER A 439 -11.72 15.06 19.54
N ALA A 440 -12.40 16.20 19.61
CA ALA A 440 -11.79 17.52 19.69
C ALA A 440 -11.83 17.98 21.16
N VAL A 441 -10.66 18.16 21.77
CA VAL A 441 -10.57 18.66 23.16
C VAL A 441 -9.93 20.04 23.15
N GLY A 442 -10.64 21.02 23.71
CA GLY A 442 -10.15 22.40 23.82
C GLY A 442 -10.19 23.21 22.52
N GLY A 443 -10.94 22.77 21.50
CA GLY A 443 -11.05 23.46 20.21
C GLY A 443 -11.93 22.71 19.19
N SER A 444 -11.81 23.08 17.92
CA SER A 444 -12.50 22.43 16.79
C SER A 444 -11.74 21.25 16.20
N ASP A 445 -10.46 21.13 16.48
CA ASP A 445 -9.58 20.17 15.81
C ASP A 445 -9.53 18.85 16.57
N TYR A 446 -9.70 17.74 15.83
CA TYR A 446 -9.56 16.39 16.37
C TYR A 446 -8.11 16.11 16.78
N ASN A 447 -7.84 16.20 18.07
CA ASN A 447 -6.54 16.03 18.73
C ASN A 447 -6.55 14.94 19.82
N ALA A 448 -7.69 14.29 20.05
CA ALA A 448 -7.84 13.24 21.04
C ALA A 448 -8.49 11.99 20.44
N TRP A 449 -8.29 10.86 21.12
CA TRP A 449 -8.98 9.60 20.88
C TRP A 449 -9.76 9.21 22.12
N VAL A 450 -11.04 8.91 21.93
CA VAL A 450 -11.93 8.46 23.00
C VAL A 450 -12.18 6.97 22.81
N ALA A 451 -11.95 6.22 23.89
CA ALA A 451 -12.31 4.82 24.01
C ALA A 451 -13.48 4.69 24.99
N ARG A 452 -14.47 3.88 24.64
CA ARG A 452 -15.62 3.51 25.48
C ARG A 452 -15.79 2.00 25.45
N GLY A 453 -16.04 1.42 26.61
CA GLY A 453 -16.35 0.00 26.73
C GLY A 453 -17.32 -0.27 27.86
N HIS A 454 -17.99 -1.41 27.76
CA HIS A 454 -18.99 -1.86 28.72
C HIS A 454 -18.82 -3.37 28.97
N ASP A 455 -19.09 -3.79 30.19
CA ASP A 455 -19.16 -5.18 30.61
C ASP A 455 -20.55 -5.77 30.31
N TYR A 456 -20.62 -7.02 29.86
CA TYR A 456 -21.93 -7.55 29.46
C TYR A 456 -22.62 -8.41 30.55
N ALA A 457 -21.87 -9.08 31.44
CA ALA A 457 -22.44 -9.81 32.57
C ALA A 457 -21.38 -10.07 33.67
N ASN A 458 -21.81 -10.18 34.94
CA ASN A 458 -21.00 -10.55 36.12
C ASN A 458 -19.56 -10.02 36.07
N ALA A 459 -19.36 -8.71 36.06
CA ALA A 459 -18.09 -8.15 35.68
C ALA A 459 -16.91 -8.52 36.57
N SER A 460 -15.80 -8.86 35.92
CA SER A 460 -14.48 -8.76 36.51
C SER A 460 -13.94 -7.34 36.30
N ALA A 461 -13.17 -6.83 37.26
CA ALA A 461 -12.42 -5.59 37.10
C ALA A 461 -11.51 -5.71 35.86
N ALA A 462 -11.78 -4.87 34.86
CA ALA A 462 -10.99 -4.75 33.64
C ALA A 462 -10.52 -3.30 33.52
N THR A 463 -9.28 -3.11 33.09
CA THR A 463 -8.78 -1.78 32.74
C THR A 463 -9.24 -1.43 31.34
N LEU A 464 -9.50 -0.15 31.08
CA LEU A 464 -9.68 0.37 29.73
C LEU A 464 -8.59 1.40 29.48
N GLN A 465 -7.98 1.34 28.30
CA GLN A 465 -6.95 2.27 27.87
C GLN A 465 -7.29 2.81 26.49
N ALA A 466 -7.32 4.14 26.37
CA ALA A 466 -7.37 4.82 25.09
C ALA A 466 -5.95 5.00 24.56
N TRP A 467 -5.81 4.89 23.24
CA TRP A 467 -4.58 5.15 22.51
C TRP A 467 -4.82 6.24 21.48
N ALA A 468 -3.90 7.19 21.36
CA ALA A 468 -3.90 8.22 20.32
C ALA A 468 -2.59 8.13 19.53
N VAL A 469 -2.70 8.08 18.20
CA VAL A 469 -1.58 8.04 17.26
C VAL A 469 -1.58 9.34 16.46
N GLY A 470 -0.48 10.08 16.57
CA GLY A 470 -0.26 11.32 15.85
C GLY A 470 0.99 11.28 14.99
N ILE A 471 0.99 12.07 13.92
CA ILE A 471 2.14 12.24 13.03
C ILE A 471 2.67 13.66 13.10
N LYS A 472 3.97 13.80 12.87
CA LYS A 472 4.64 15.08 12.58
C LYS A 472 5.79 14.85 11.61
N ALA A 473 6.16 15.85 10.82
CA ALA A 473 7.21 15.72 9.80
C ALA A 473 8.44 16.61 10.11
N PRO A 474 9.17 16.36 11.20
CA PRO A 474 10.30 17.22 11.58
C PRO A 474 11.46 17.16 10.58
N GLY A 475 11.61 16.05 9.85
CA GLY A 475 12.60 15.91 8.79
C GLY A 475 12.15 16.50 7.45
N ALA A 476 10.91 16.96 7.34
CA ALA A 476 10.35 17.54 6.13
C ALA A 476 9.55 18.82 6.46
N PRO A 477 10.21 19.87 7.00
CA PRO A 477 9.55 21.15 7.31
C PRO A 477 8.93 21.82 6.07
N GLU A 478 9.31 21.37 4.87
CA GLU A 478 8.82 21.86 3.60
C GLU A 478 7.40 21.36 3.27
N ILE A 479 6.95 20.25 3.86
CA ILE A 479 5.59 19.76 3.66
C ILE A 479 4.67 20.20 4.80
N ALA A 480 3.51 20.76 4.44
CA ALA A 480 2.43 21.00 5.37
C ALA A 480 1.41 19.87 5.23
N ILE A 481 1.24 19.09 6.30
CA ILE A 481 0.28 17.99 6.35
C ILE A 481 -1.00 18.51 6.99
N SER A 482 -2.12 18.30 6.32
CA SER A 482 -3.46 18.59 6.82
C SER A 482 -4.30 17.33 6.82
N LYS A 483 -5.32 17.30 7.68
CA LYS A 483 -6.29 16.21 7.76
C LYS A 483 -7.66 16.73 7.36
N ILE A 484 -8.39 15.93 6.59
CA ILE A 484 -9.83 16.11 6.39
C ILE A 484 -10.52 14.97 7.14
N VAL A 485 -11.55 15.35 7.90
CA VAL A 485 -12.39 14.40 8.63
C VAL A 485 -13.79 14.44 8.03
N VAL A 486 -14.31 13.26 7.68
CA VAL A 486 -15.72 13.07 7.32
C VAL A 486 -16.37 12.29 8.44
N LYS A 487 -17.56 12.74 8.85
CA LYS A 487 -18.41 12.10 9.85
C LYS A 487 -19.73 11.71 9.18
N ASN A 488 -20.21 10.50 9.44
CA ASN A 488 -21.57 10.10 9.08
C ASN A 488 -22.31 9.61 10.32
N ASN A 489 -23.39 10.32 10.68
CA ASN A 489 -24.28 9.91 11.75
C ASN A 489 -25.35 9.01 11.14
N GLY A 490 -25.40 7.76 11.57
CA GLY A 490 -26.49 6.86 11.22
C GLY A 490 -27.84 7.38 11.74
N GLY A 491 -28.92 6.79 11.23
CA GLY A 491 -30.23 6.96 11.85
C GLY A 491 -30.28 6.28 13.22
N LEU A 492 -31.36 6.50 13.97
CA LEU A 492 -31.63 5.74 15.19
C LEU A 492 -32.07 4.32 14.83
N GLN A 493 -31.27 3.31 15.21
CA GLN A 493 -31.46 1.92 14.79
C GLN A 493 -31.21 0.97 15.97
N SER A 494 -31.79 -0.22 15.88
CA SER A 494 -31.60 -1.32 16.83
C SER A 494 -30.18 -1.88 16.85
N HIS A 495 -29.56 -1.86 15.69
CA HIS A 495 -28.17 -2.18 15.41
C HIS A 495 -27.91 -1.64 14.00
N GLY A 496 -26.69 -1.18 13.75
CA GLY A 496 -26.42 -0.32 12.62
C GLY A 496 -25.21 -0.73 11.79
N THR A 497 -25.21 -0.17 10.58
CA THR A 497 -24.02 -0.03 9.77
C THR A 497 -23.94 1.43 9.38
N SER A 498 -22.85 2.07 9.76
CA SER A 498 -22.50 3.41 9.30
C SER A 498 -21.25 3.35 8.43
N PHE A 499 -21.22 4.25 7.45
CA PHE A 499 -20.10 4.41 6.54
C PHE A 499 -19.78 5.89 6.38
N ALA A 500 -18.55 6.28 6.69
CA ALA A 500 -18.04 7.62 6.42
C ALA A 500 -17.20 7.57 5.14
N GLY A 501 -17.84 7.88 4.00
CA GLY A 501 -17.20 7.95 2.70
C GLY A 501 -16.39 9.23 2.50
N LEU A 502 -15.15 9.08 2.05
CA LEU A 502 -14.30 10.17 1.59
C LEU A 502 -14.69 10.56 0.16
N GLY A 503 -14.34 11.77 -0.28
CA GLY A 503 -14.58 12.17 -1.68
C GLY A 503 -13.78 11.31 -2.67
N THR A 504 -14.18 11.33 -3.95
CA THR A 504 -13.47 10.64 -5.03
C THR A 504 -11.97 10.98 -5.03
N GLY A 505 -11.13 9.96 -5.17
CA GLY A 505 -9.68 10.10 -5.21
C GLY A 505 -8.99 10.29 -3.85
N GLN A 506 -9.73 10.33 -2.73
CA GLN A 506 -9.13 10.42 -1.40
C GLN A 506 -8.95 9.03 -0.80
N LYS A 507 -7.78 8.74 -0.23
CA LYS A 507 -7.51 7.48 0.48
C LYS A 507 -7.67 7.65 1.99
N VAL A 508 -8.05 6.56 2.65
CA VAL A 508 -8.27 6.53 4.09
C VAL A 508 -6.94 6.46 4.84
N ALA A 509 -6.76 7.36 5.80
CA ALA A 509 -5.57 7.43 6.67
C ALA A 509 -5.88 7.03 8.12
N GLY A 510 -7.16 6.83 8.43
CA GLY A 510 -7.67 6.34 9.70
C GLY A 510 -9.16 6.57 9.81
N GLY A 511 -9.75 6.16 10.93
CA GLY A 511 -11.16 6.35 11.19
C GLY A 511 -11.56 5.66 12.50
N GLY A 512 -12.83 5.78 12.86
CA GLY A 512 -13.33 5.27 14.13
C GLY A 512 -14.85 5.23 14.16
N THR A 513 -15.38 4.79 15.29
CA THR A 513 -16.82 4.64 15.50
C THR A 513 -17.25 5.07 16.90
N GLU A 514 -18.39 5.74 16.97
CA GLU A 514 -19.06 6.13 18.20
C GLU A 514 -20.50 5.60 18.19
N LEU A 515 -20.86 4.86 19.24
CA LEU A 515 -22.24 4.49 19.51
C LEU A 515 -22.82 5.43 20.58
N GLU A 516 -23.92 6.11 20.24
CA GLU A 516 -24.66 6.97 21.17
C GLU A 516 -26.07 6.42 21.37
N GLN A 517 -26.57 6.36 22.61
CA GLN A 517 -27.94 5.95 22.86
C GLN A 517 -28.92 7.10 22.59
N ALA A 518 -30.07 6.82 21.98
CA ALA A 518 -31.10 7.85 21.85
C ALA A 518 -31.71 8.22 23.21
N GLY A 519 -31.54 9.49 23.61
CA GLY A 519 -32.30 10.09 24.70
C GLY A 519 -31.89 9.68 26.12
N SER A 520 -30.89 8.81 26.29
CA SER A 520 -30.29 8.49 27.59
C SER A 520 -29.00 9.30 27.79
N GLN A 521 -28.84 9.89 28.98
CA GLN A 521 -27.55 10.44 29.41
C GLN A 521 -26.70 9.41 30.17
N SER A 522 -27.21 8.19 30.39
CA SER A 522 -26.50 7.16 31.15
C SER A 522 -25.74 6.23 30.20
N PRO A 523 -24.40 6.18 30.26
CA PRO A 523 -23.60 5.23 29.48
C PRO A 523 -23.83 3.76 29.91
N ASP A 524 -24.44 3.53 31.09
CA ASP A 524 -24.72 2.20 31.64
C ASP A 524 -25.89 1.46 30.98
N SER A 525 -26.57 2.08 30.00
CA SER A 525 -27.71 1.49 29.29
C SER A 525 -27.44 1.16 27.82
N LEU A 526 -26.17 1.16 27.40
CA LEU A 526 -25.76 0.74 26.05
C LEU A 526 -25.60 -0.78 25.99
N GLN A 527 -26.49 -1.45 25.25
CA GLN A 527 -26.40 -2.89 25.01
C GLN A 527 -25.79 -3.24 23.64
N ASN A 528 -25.61 -2.26 22.75
CA ASN A 528 -24.98 -2.48 21.47
C ASN A 528 -23.47 -2.46 21.60
N LEU A 529 -22.85 -3.49 21.03
CA LEU A 529 -21.43 -3.74 21.06
C LEU A 529 -20.89 -3.70 19.63
N LEU A 530 -19.63 -3.31 19.50
CA LEU A 530 -19.00 -3.16 18.21
C LEU A 530 -18.50 -4.51 17.67
N HIS A 531 -18.91 -4.88 16.46
CA HIS A 531 -18.34 -6.01 15.71
C HIS A 531 -17.12 -5.58 14.91
N ALA A 532 -17.18 -4.39 14.29
CA ALA A 532 -16.17 -4.00 13.33
C ALA A 532 -16.06 -2.47 13.18
N SER A 533 -14.85 -2.02 12.86
CA SER A 533 -14.50 -0.62 12.57
C SER A 533 -13.22 -0.64 11.76
N PHE A 534 -13.32 -0.46 10.44
CA PHE A 534 -12.24 -0.79 9.51
C PHE A 534 -12.26 0.08 8.24
N PRO A 535 -11.09 0.23 7.57
CA PRO A 535 -11.02 0.88 6.27
C PRO A 535 -11.73 0.03 5.21
N THR A 536 -12.51 0.66 4.34
CA THR A 536 -13.20 -0.04 3.23
C THR A 536 -13.24 0.83 1.97
N ASN A 537 -13.53 0.20 0.83
CA ASN A 537 -13.87 0.88 -0.42
C ASN A 537 -15.24 0.38 -0.90
N GLN A 538 -16.28 1.22 -0.76
CA GLN A 538 -17.61 0.91 -1.27
C GLN A 538 -17.82 1.59 -2.63
N GLN A 539 -17.91 0.81 -3.70
CA GLN A 539 -18.23 1.32 -5.05
C GLN A 539 -17.28 2.43 -5.54
N GLY A 540 -15.98 2.32 -5.24
CA GLY A 540 -14.96 3.31 -5.61
C GLY A 540 -14.83 4.47 -4.63
N VAL A 541 -15.60 4.46 -3.53
CA VAL A 541 -15.53 5.44 -2.45
C VAL A 541 -14.80 4.84 -1.26
N PHE A 542 -13.58 5.30 -0.99
CA PHE A 542 -12.87 4.93 0.23
C PHE A 542 -13.54 5.55 1.44
N GLY A 543 -13.48 4.86 2.56
CA GLY A 543 -13.96 5.42 3.80
C GLY A 543 -13.72 4.50 4.97
N TRP A 544 -14.51 4.73 6.00
CA TRP A 544 -14.50 3.92 7.20
C TRP A 544 -15.88 3.32 7.42
N GLN A 545 -15.93 2.01 7.57
CA GLN A 545 -17.17 1.27 7.84
C GLN A 545 -17.14 0.70 9.25
N GLU A 546 -18.30 0.72 9.88
CA GLU A 546 -18.51 0.14 11.18
C GLU A 546 -19.77 -0.71 11.20
N PHE A 547 -19.79 -1.66 12.14
CA PHE A 547 -20.92 -2.53 12.39
C PHE A 547 -21.07 -2.71 13.90
N ASP A 548 -22.28 -2.47 14.39
CA ASP A 548 -22.67 -2.77 15.76
C ASP A 548 -23.79 -3.80 15.81
N GLY A 549 -23.90 -4.49 16.94
CA GLY A 549 -24.89 -5.53 17.17
C GLY A 549 -25.31 -5.58 18.63
N ASP A 550 -26.53 -6.02 18.85
CA ASP A 550 -27.05 -6.31 20.17
C ASP A 550 -26.73 -7.77 20.54
N LEU A 551 -26.30 -7.97 21.78
CA LEU A 551 -25.86 -9.26 22.28
C LEU A 551 -26.99 -10.11 22.91
N ASN A 552 -28.11 -9.52 23.37
CA ASN A 552 -29.22 -10.28 23.98
C ASN A 552 -30.57 -10.17 23.24
N GLY A 553 -30.63 -9.42 22.14
CA GLY A 553 -31.87 -9.19 21.40
C GLY A 553 -32.82 -8.20 22.09
N VAL A 554 -32.41 -7.57 23.20
CA VAL A 554 -33.07 -6.41 23.79
C VAL A 554 -32.63 -5.18 23.01
N VAL A 555 -33.45 -4.89 22.00
CA VAL A 555 -33.27 -3.82 21.02
C VAL A 555 -33.23 -2.43 21.68
N ASP A 556 -32.05 -2.02 22.14
CA ASP A 556 -31.77 -0.63 22.46
C ASP A 556 -31.46 0.12 21.17
N LYS A 557 -32.08 1.28 21.00
CA LYS A 557 -31.83 2.07 19.80
C LYS A 557 -30.61 2.96 20.00
N VAL A 558 -29.64 2.81 19.12
CA VAL A 558 -28.41 3.61 19.08
C VAL A 558 -28.29 4.40 17.77
N VAL A 559 -27.51 5.46 17.84
CA VAL A 559 -27.00 6.22 16.71
C VAL A 559 -25.55 5.80 16.54
N ALA A 560 -25.28 5.03 15.49
CA ALA A 560 -23.93 4.64 15.13
C ALA A 560 -23.29 5.69 14.23
N THR A 561 -22.12 6.17 14.61
CA THR A 561 -21.41 7.23 13.92
C THR A 561 -20.07 6.71 13.41
N ALA A 562 -19.87 6.74 12.10
CA ALA A 562 -18.57 6.46 11.49
C ALA A 562 -17.77 7.75 11.28
N TYR A 563 -16.45 7.66 11.47
CA TYR A 563 -15.48 8.71 11.18
C TYR A 563 -14.44 8.19 10.19
N ALA A 564 -14.11 8.97 9.17
CA ALA A 564 -13.00 8.67 8.25
C ALA A 564 -12.06 9.87 8.13
N PHE A 565 -10.75 9.58 8.05
CA PHE A 565 -9.70 10.57 7.83
C PHE A 565 -9.05 10.36 6.49
N THR A 566 -8.61 11.47 5.90
CA THR A 566 -7.65 11.46 4.80
C THR A 566 -6.62 12.56 5.05
N LEU A 567 -5.40 12.33 4.57
CA LEU A 567 -4.31 13.29 4.67
C LEU A 567 -4.14 14.02 3.35
N ARG A 568 -3.84 15.31 3.43
CA ARG A 568 -3.45 16.14 2.28
C ARG A 568 -2.15 16.82 2.56
N VAL A 569 -1.28 16.82 1.56
CA VAL A 569 0.03 17.45 1.67
C VAL A 569 0.06 18.67 0.76
N SER A 570 0.03 19.86 1.35
CA SER A 570 0.31 21.08 0.62
C SER A 570 1.81 21.34 0.63
N SER A 571 2.39 21.51 -0.57
CA SER A 571 3.70 22.14 -0.69
C SER A 571 3.51 23.64 -0.74
N THR A 572 3.94 24.32 0.32
CA THR A 572 4.20 25.75 0.30
C THR A 572 5.71 25.94 0.38
N VAL A 573 6.41 25.46 -0.63
CA VAL A 573 7.88 25.52 -0.64
C VAL A 573 8.29 26.43 -1.77
N ALA A 574 8.48 27.72 -1.47
CA ALA A 574 9.18 28.67 -2.35
C ALA A 574 8.77 28.63 -3.85
N GLY A 575 7.49 28.41 -4.18
CA GLY A 575 6.99 28.37 -5.55
C GLY A 575 6.97 26.99 -6.23
N VAL A 576 7.47 25.94 -5.58
CA VAL A 576 7.30 24.54 -6.04
C VAL A 576 5.89 24.09 -5.69
N THR A 577 5.07 23.89 -6.73
CA THR A 577 3.81 23.19 -6.57
C THR A 577 4.04 21.75 -7.00
N PHE A 578 4.00 20.80 -6.07
CA PHE A 578 3.89 19.37 -6.41
C PHE A 578 2.53 19.15 -7.09
N GLN A 579 2.41 19.53 -8.36
CA GLN A 579 1.21 19.29 -9.14
C GLN A 579 1.07 17.78 -9.34
N PRO A 580 -0.10 17.18 -9.04
CA PRO A 580 -0.37 15.81 -9.46
C PRO A 580 -0.24 15.77 -10.99
N TYR A 581 0.71 14.99 -11.51
CA TYR A 581 0.94 14.88 -12.96
C TYR A 581 -0.34 14.49 -13.73
N ALA A 582 -1.27 13.76 -13.10
CA ALA A 582 -2.59 13.43 -13.64
C ALA A 582 -3.40 14.66 -14.09
N VAL A 583 -3.29 15.79 -13.37
CA VAL A 583 -3.98 17.04 -13.72
C VAL A 583 -3.39 17.68 -14.99
N GLN A 584 -2.09 17.53 -15.23
CA GLN A 584 -1.46 18.03 -16.46
C GLN A 584 -1.83 17.17 -17.68
N LEU A 585 -1.90 15.84 -17.51
CA LEU A 585 -2.29 14.95 -18.60
C LEU A 585 -3.75 15.17 -19.01
N MET A 586 -4.68 15.31 -18.06
CA MET A 586 -6.08 15.67 -18.36
C MET A 586 -6.20 17.02 -19.04
N LYS A 587 -5.47 18.05 -18.57
CA LYS A 587 -5.49 19.37 -19.24
C LYS A 587 -4.94 19.31 -20.66
N LYS A 588 -3.94 18.46 -20.92
CA LYS A 588 -3.38 18.26 -22.26
C LYS A 588 -4.35 17.50 -23.17
N VAL A 589 -4.93 16.41 -22.70
CA VAL A 589 -5.94 15.63 -23.44
C VAL A 589 -7.18 16.49 -23.74
N LEU A 590 -7.63 17.32 -22.79
CA LEU A 590 -8.75 18.26 -22.99
C LEU A 590 -8.39 19.48 -23.86
N ALA A 591 -7.11 19.77 -24.07
CA ALA A 591 -6.66 20.82 -24.97
C ALA A 591 -6.37 20.29 -26.39
N GLU A 592 -6.14 18.99 -26.52
CA GLU A 592 -5.93 18.28 -27.79
C GLU A 592 -7.24 17.71 -28.39
N ALA A 593 -8.30 17.61 -27.58
CA ALA A 593 -9.68 17.32 -28.00
C ALA A 593 -10.46 18.61 -28.23
#